data_AF-A0A1J4XS17-F1
#
_entry.id   AF-A0A1J4XS17-F1
#
_cell.length_a   1.000
_cell.length_b   1.000
_cell.length_c   1.000
_cell.angle_alpha   90.00
_cell.angle_beta   90.00
_cell.angle_gamma   90.00
#
_symmetry.space_group_name_H-M   'P 1'
#
loop_
_entity.id
_entity.type
_entity.pdbx_description
1 polymer ?
#
loop_
_entity_poly.entity_id
_entity_poly.type
_entity_poly.pdbx_seq_one_letter_code
_entity_poly.pdbx_strand_id
1 'polypeptide(L)'
;MKPGSVKIVDRLSAVEAIKRLDEEDLLFLNRLIVERLNLISQARATTLMTSFTRGDRVGFQAPDGRMLEGTVLRFNKKTISIATDDGHQWNVAPGLLRLVQSARDVQWP
;
A
#
# COMPACT_ATOMS: atom_id res chain seq x y z
N MET A 1 -21.43 5.20 11.46
CA MET A 1 -20.10 5.54 12.03
C MET A 1 -19.37 4.24 12.34
N LYS A 2 -18.09 4.06 11.97
CA LYS A 2 -17.36 2.83 12.34
C LYS A 2 -17.08 2.89 13.85
N PRO A 3 -17.36 1.83 14.64
CA PRO A 3 -17.07 1.83 16.06
C PRO A 3 -15.56 2.02 16.29
N GLY A 4 -15.18 2.97 17.14
CA GLY A 4 -13.77 3.21 17.54
C GLY A 4 -13.01 4.35 16.82
N SER A 5 -13.66 5.19 16.01
CA SER A 5 -12.96 6.35 15.42
C SER A 5 -12.78 7.49 16.43
N VAL A 6 -11.60 7.59 17.06
CA VAL A 6 -11.20 8.79 17.80
C VAL A 6 -10.77 9.86 16.81
N LYS A 7 -11.31 11.08 16.96
CA LYS A 7 -10.87 12.26 16.22
C LYS A 7 -10.19 13.22 17.19
N ILE A 8 -9.19 13.94 16.72
CA ILE A 8 -8.67 15.09 17.45
C ILE A 8 -9.81 16.11 17.51
N VAL A 9 -10.42 16.26 18.69
CA VAL A 9 -11.58 17.11 18.92
C VAL A 9 -11.18 18.58 18.83
N ASP A 10 -10.04 18.93 19.42
CA ASP A 10 -9.42 20.24 19.30
C ASP A 10 -7.97 20.13 18.78
N ARG A 11 -7.73 20.68 17.60
CA ARG A 11 -6.40 20.70 16.98
C ARG A 11 -5.49 21.72 17.63
N LEU A 12 -6.03 22.80 18.22
CA LEU A 12 -5.22 23.83 18.86
C LEU A 12 -4.57 23.26 20.13
N SER A 13 -5.36 22.63 21.00
CA SER A 13 -4.86 21.92 22.19
C SER A 13 -3.81 20.86 21.83
N ALA A 14 -4.01 20.11 20.73
CA ALA A 14 -3.03 19.13 20.29
C ALA A 14 -1.69 19.77 19.90
N VAL A 15 -1.72 20.90 19.19
CA VAL A 15 -0.51 21.65 18.83
C VAL A 15 0.20 22.17 20.09
N GLU A 16 -0.54 22.71 21.05
CA GLU A 16 0.02 23.19 22.31
C GLU A 16 0.64 22.07 23.14
N ALA A 17 0.01 20.90 23.19
CA ALA A 17 0.55 19.72 23.85
C ALA A 17 1.89 19.31 23.22
N ILE A 18 1.96 19.17 21.89
CA ILE A 18 3.20 18.81 21.17
C ILE A 18 4.34 19.79 21.47
N LYS A 19 4.05 21.09 21.58
CA LYS A 19 5.07 22.11 21.90
C LYS A 19 5.66 22.00 23.31
N ARG A 20 4.99 21.29 24.22
CA ARG A 20 5.40 21.15 25.63
C ARG A 20 6.06 19.82 25.94
N LEU A 21 6.07 18.88 24.99
CA LEU A 21 6.76 17.59 25.13
C LEU A 21 8.25 17.75 24.92
N ASP A 22 9.03 16.94 25.63
CA ASP A 22 10.46 16.83 25.39
C ASP A 22 10.76 15.90 24.20
N GLU A 23 12.04 15.77 23.85
CA GLU A 23 12.47 14.97 22.71
C GLU A 23 12.14 13.48 22.87
N GLU A 24 12.25 12.93 24.08
CA GLU A 24 11.99 11.50 24.34
C GLU A 24 10.51 11.18 24.10
N ASP A 25 9.62 12.00 24.65
CA ASP A 25 8.18 11.87 24.47
C ASP A 25 7.76 12.06 23.00
N LEU A 26 8.37 13.03 22.30
CA LEU A 26 8.11 13.25 20.88
C LEU A 26 8.55 12.06 20.02
N LEU A 27 9.73 11.48 20.30
CA LEU A 27 10.22 10.29 19.62
C LEU A 27 9.32 9.08 19.90
N PHE A 28 8.88 8.91 21.14
CA PHE A 28 7.95 7.85 21.53
C PHE A 28 6.61 7.98 20.78
N LEU A 29 5.99 9.17 20.79
CA LEU A 29 4.75 9.42 20.06
C LEU A 29 4.92 9.21 18.55
N ASN A 30 6.01 9.68 17.97
CA ASN A 30 6.29 9.50 16.54
C ASN A 30 6.37 8.02 16.17
N ARG A 31 7.04 7.19 16.97
CA ARG A 31 7.11 5.73 16.75
C ARG A 31 5.71 5.11 16.70
N LEU A 32 4.86 5.43 17.67
CA LEU A 32 3.48 4.93 17.73
C LEU A 32 2.63 5.39 16.54
N ILE A 33 2.76 6.66 16.14
CA ILE A 33 2.04 7.22 14.99
C ILE A 33 2.48 6.50 13.71
N VAL A 34 3.78 6.37 13.48
CA VAL A 34 4.34 5.70 12.30
C VAL A 34 3.91 4.23 12.26
N GLU A 35 3.96 3.51 13.38
CA GLU A 35 3.48 2.14 13.48
C GLU A 35 1.99 2.03 13.14
N ARG A 36 1.15 2.91 13.70
CA ARG A 36 -0.28 2.94 13.40
C ARG A 36 -0.55 3.20 11.92
N LEU A 37 0.13 4.18 11.32
CA LEU A 37 0.02 4.49 9.90
C LEU A 37 0.47 3.30 9.02
N ASN A 38 1.53 2.60 9.43
CA ASN A 38 2.00 1.39 8.76
C ASN A 38 0.95 0.29 8.77
N LEU A 39 0.29 0.02 9.91
CA LEU A 39 -0.80 -0.95 10.01
C LEU A 39 -1.99 -0.57 9.12
N ILE A 40 -2.39 0.71 9.12
CA ILE A 40 -3.46 1.21 8.25
C ILE A 40 -3.10 1.04 6.77
N SER A 41 -1.85 1.33 6.40
CA SER A 41 -1.36 1.14 5.03
C SER A 41 -1.35 -0.33 4.63
N GLN A 42 -0.94 -1.24 5.54
CA GLN A 42 -0.95 -2.68 5.30
C GLN A 42 -2.37 -3.18 5.09
N ALA A 43 -3.30 -2.85 5.98
CA ALA A 43 -4.70 -3.26 5.84
C ALA A 43 -5.32 -2.82 4.51
N ARG A 44 -5.05 -1.58 4.08
CA ARG A 44 -5.49 -1.08 2.75
C ARG A 44 -4.85 -1.87 1.60
N ALA A 45 -3.55 -2.13 1.68
CA ALA A 45 -2.85 -2.91 0.66
C ALA A 45 -3.42 -4.33 0.58
N THR A 46 -3.64 -5.01 1.70
CA THR A 46 -4.25 -6.34 1.76
C THR A 46 -5.63 -6.37 1.10
N THR A 47 -6.48 -5.38 1.37
CA THR A 47 -7.80 -5.28 0.71
C THR A 47 -7.67 -5.10 -0.81
N LEU A 48 -6.72 -4.30 -1.28
CA LEU A 48 -6.54 -4.12 -2.73
C LEU A 48 -5.89 -5.35 -3.39
N MET A 49 -5.06 -6.09 -2.66
CA MET A 49 -4.44 -7.32 -3.16
C MET A 49 -5.46 -8.42 -3.45
N THR A 50 -6.61 -8.46 -2.77
CA THR A 50 -7.66 -9.46 -3.06
C THR A 50 -8.24 -9.31 -4.46
N SER A 51 -8.03 -8.18 -5.13
CA SER A 51 -8.43 -7.94 -6.52
C SER A 51 -7.51 -8.59 -7.55
N PHE A 52 -6.39 -9.19 -7.12
CA PHE A 52 -5.42 -9.83 -8.00
C PHE A 52 -5.13 -11.27 -7.58
N THR A 53 -4.63 -12.06 -8.52
CA THR A 53 -4.18 -13.44 -8.35
C THR A 53 -2.75 -13.57 -8.90
N ARG A 54 -1.99 -14.52 -8.37
CA ARG A 54 -0.69 -14.88 -8.96
C ARG A 54 -0.90 -15.33 -10.40
N GLY A 55 -0.07 -14.81 -11.32
CA GLY A 55 -0.21 -15.03 -12.76
C GLY A 55 -1.04 -13.99 -13.49
N ASP A 56 -1.77 -13.11 -12.78
CA ASP A 56 -2.53 -12.04 -13.45
C ASP A 56 -1.59 -11.13 -14.24
N ARG A 57 -2.03 -10.74 -15.43
CA ARG A 57 -1.40 -9.69 -16.23
C ARG A 57 -1.89 -8.34 -15.72
N VAL A 58 -0.96 -7.48 -15.36
CA VAL A 58 -1.25 -6.16 -14.77
C VAL A 58 -0.43 -5.07 -15.44
N GLY A 59 -1.04 -3.90 -15.56
CA GLY A 59 -0.41 -2.67 -16.05
C GLY A 59 -0.18 -1.66 -14.93
N PHE A 60 0.91 -0.91 -15.02
CA PHE A 60 1.25 0.18 -14.11
C PHE A 60 2.12 1.25 -14.79
N GLN A 61 2.21 2.42 -14.18
CA GLN A 61 3.10 3.49 -14.64
C GLN A 61 4.45 3.40 -13.90
N ALA A 62 5.54 3.35 -14.64
CA ALA A 62 6.89 3.44 -14.13
C ALA A 62 7.22 4.87 -13.65
N PRO A 63 8.27 5.05 -12.82
CA PRO A 63 8.66 6.38 -12.31
C PRO A 63 9.00 7.41 -13.40
N ASP A 64 9.43 6.94 -14.58
CA ASP A 64 9.72 7.77 -15.76
C ASP A 64 8.47 8.09 -16.60
N GLY A 65 7.28 7.68 -16.14
CA GLY A 65 6.00 7.93 -16.78
C GLY A 65 5.60 6.89 -17.82
N ARG A 66 6.47 5.94 -18.18
CA ARG A 66 6.15 4.88 -19.15
C ARG A 66 5.10 3.92 -18.57
N MET A 67 4.15 3.50 -19.41
CA MET A 67 3.24 2.41 -19.06
C MET A 67 3.94 1.08 -19.30
N LEU A 68 4.02 0.26 -18.26
CA LEU A 68 4.57 -1.09 -18.29
C LEU A 68 3.47 -2.10 -17.99
N GLU A 69 3.62 -3.28 -18.56
CA GLU A 69 2.82 -4.45 -18.22
C GLU A 69 3.70 -5.60 -17.77
N GLY A 70 3.16 -6.45 -16.92
CA GLY A 70 3.83 -7.64 -16.46
C GLY A 70 2.92 -8.58 -15.71
N THR A 71 3.49 -9.67 -15.24
CA THR A 71 2.77 -10.77 -14.60
C THR A 71 3.02 -10.76 -13.10
N VAL A 72 1.95 -10.93 -12.32
CA VAL A 72 2.03 -11.02 -10.85
C VAL A 72 2.81 -12.28 -10.45
N LEU A 73 3.96 -12.08 -9.80
CA LEU A 73 4.80 -13.17 -9.29
C LEU A 73 4.41 -13.59 -7.88
N ARG A 74 4.23 -12.62 -6.98
CA ARG A 74 3.91 -12.85 -5.56
C ARG A 74 3.36 -11.61 -4.89
N PHE A 75 2.70 -11.82 -3.75
CA PHE A 75 2.20 -10.78 -2.87
C PHE A 75 3.17 -10.57 -1.70
N ASN A 76 3.59 -9.33 -1.46
CA ASN A 76 4.35 -8.92 -0.28
C ASN A 76 3.41 -8.23 0.72
N LYS A 77 3.91 -7.81 1.89
CA LYS A 77 3.09 -7.14 2.93
C LYS A 77 2.38 -5.86 2.46
N LYS A 78 2.97 -5.10 1.52
CA LYS A 78 2.45 -3.80 1.04
C LYS A 78 2.47 -3.63 -0.47
N THR A 79 3.12 -4.53 -1.20
CA THR A 79 3.37 -4.43 -2.64
C THR A 79 3.16 -5.78 -3.30
N ILE A 80 2.99 -5.77 -4.62
CA ILE A 80 2.95 -6.95 -5.47
C ILE A 80 4.24 -6.96 -6.29
N SER A 81 4.93 -8.10 -6.31
CA SER A 81 6.09 -8.31 -7.18
C SER A 81 5.61 -8.70 -8.58
N ILE A 82 6.12 -8.02 -9.61
CA ILE A 82 5.69 -8.15 -11.01
C ILE A 82 6.92 -8.44 -11.86
N ALA A 83 6.84 -9.42 -12.75
CA ALA A 83 7.81 -9.63 -13.83
C ALA A 83 7.30 -8.95 -15.08
N THR A 84 8.04 -8.00 -15.63
CA THR A 84 7.77 -7.40 -16.94
C THR A 84 8.37 -8.27 -18.06
N ASP A 85 7.87 -8.12 -19.29
CA ASP A 85 8.29 -8.96 -20.43
C ASP A 85 9.77 -8.80 -20.81
N ASP A 86 10.35 -7.66 -20.46
CA ASP A 86 11.77 -7.35 -20.64
C ASP A 86 12.66 -7.97 -19.55
N GLY A 87 12.10 -8.83 -18.69
CA GLY A 87 12.82 -9.59 -17.67
C GLY A 87 13.06 -8.85 -16.36
N HIS A 88 12.63 -7.59 -16.24
CA HIS A 88 12.76 -6.83 -14.99
C HIS A 88 11.74 -7.25 -13.93
N GLN A 89 12.07 -7.03 -12.66
CA GLN A 89 11.16 -7.25 -11.54
C GLN A 89 10.87 -5.94 -10.80
N TRP A 90 9.58 -5.70 -10.57
CA TRP A 90 9.07 -4.49 -9.94
C TRP A 90 8.27 -4.81 -8.69
N ASN A 91 8.41 -4.00 -7.64
CA ASN A 91 7.53 -4.04 -6.48
C ASN A 91 6.59 -2.84 -6.53
N VAL A 92 5.31 -3.08 -6.83
CA VAL A 92 4.33 -2.02 -7.07
C VAL A 92 3.23 -2.07 -6.02
N ALA A 93 2.80 -0.92 -5.52
CA ALA A 93 1.66 -0.85 -4.60
C ALA A 93 0.38 -1.30 -5.33
N PRO A 94 -0.48 -2.12 -4.71
CA PRO A 94 -1.65 -2.70 -5.39
C PRO A 94 -2.63 -1.63 -5.91
N GLY A 95 -2.71 -0.46 -5.27
CA GLY A 95 -3.54 0.65 -5.74
C GLY A 95 -3.04 1.36 -7.00
N LEU A 96 -1.82 1.04 -7.47
CA LEU A 96 -1.25 1.56 -8.72
C LEU A 96 -1.38 0.57 -9.88
N LEU A 97 -1.90 -0.63 -9.60
CA LEU A 97 -2.05 -1.69 -10.60
C LEU A 97 -3.43 -1.67 -11.21
N ARG A 98 -3.47 -1.98 -12.50
CA ARG A 98 -4.70 -2.25 -13.24
C ARG A 98 -4.64 -3.66 -13.79
N LEU A 99 -5.68 -4.44 -13.55
CA LEU A 99 -5.80 -5.77 -14.16
C LEU A 99 -5.98 -5.60 -15.67
N VAL A 100 -5.11 -6.26 -16.43
CA VAL A 100 -5.16 -6.31 -17.90
C VAL A 100 -5.77 -7.65 -18.35
N GLN A 101 -5.34 -8.75 -17.73
CA GLN A 101 -5.88 -10.08 -17.96
C GLN A 101 -5.83 -10.92 -16.68
N SER A 102 -6.95 -11.56 -16.33
CA SER A 102 -7.04 -12.49 -15.21
C SER A 102 -6.41 -13.83 -15.58
N ALA A 103 -5.57 -14.37 -14.70
CA ALA A 103 -5.03 -15.72 -14.86
C ALA A 103 -6.11 -16.80 -14.78
N ARG A 104 -7.25 -16.49 -14.15
CA ARG A 104 -8.38 -17.43 -14.00
C ARG A 104 -9.16 -17.61 -15.29
N ASP A 105 -9.04 -16.66 -16.22
CA ASP A 105 -9.77 -16.64 -17.48
C ASP A 105 -8.97 -17.32 -18.60
N VAL A 106 -7.71 -17.69 -18.33
CA VAL A 106 -6.88 -18.48 -19.24
C VAL A 106 -7.27 -19.96 -19.11
N GLN A 107 -8.41 -20.29 -19.72
CA GLN A 107 -8.86 -21.66 -19.89
C GLN A 107 -8.05 -22.27 -21.04
N TRP A 108 -7.10 -23.16 -20.71
CA TRP A 108 -6.39 -23.95 -21.72
C TRP A 108 -7.39 -24.91 -22.37
N PRO A 109 -7.50 -24.97 -23.71
CA PRO A 109 -8.27 -26.00 -24.41
C PRO A 109 -7.64 -27.40 -24.26
#